data_AF-S8AMQ6-F1
#
_entry.id   AF-S8AMQ6-F1
#
_cell.length_a   1.000
_cell.length_b   1.000
_cell.length_c   1.000
_cell.angle_alpha   90.00
_cell.angle_beta   90.00
_cell.angle_gamma   90.00
#
_symmetry.space_group_name_H-M   'P 1'
#
loop_
_entity.id
_entity.type
_entity.pdbx_description
1 polymer ?
#
loop_
_entity_poly.entity_id
_entity_poly.type
_entity_poly.pdbx_seq_one_letter_code
_entity_poly.pdbx_strand_id
1 'polypeptide(L)'
;MVSVTDESREQEPLLGSPNSTTQKQDAHIAWNLITGTASVAQAGIWTLVALVWFKVLALPFALFTGHPHRPPPASQAALILQPTATPDQKLLGTRIHYTLQLLGILCFLSAFLIIEINKGDHPHFVSPHSILGLATISAIILQASVGVI
;
A
#
# COMPACT_ATOMS: atom_id res chain seq x y z
N MET A 1 -23.55 14.59 29.27
CA MET A 1 -23.98 15.35 28.09
C MET A 1 -22.71 15.84 27.42
N VAL A 2 -22.22 15.10 26.43
CA VAL A 2 -21.01 15.48 25.69
C VAL A 2 -21.38 16.69 24.83
N SER A 3 -20.61 17.76 24.93
CA SER A 3 -20.85 18.99 24.15
C SER A 3 -20.63 18.71 22.67
N VAL A 4 -21.45 19.28 21.79
CA VAL A 4 -21.31 19.21 20.31
C VAL A 4 -19.89 19.60 19.85
N THR A 5 -19.18 20.38 20.65
CA THR A 5 -17.77 20.75 20.41
C THR A 5 -16.78 19.58 20.55
N ASP A 6 -17.10 18.58 21.36
CA ASP A 6 -16.21 17.44 21.65
C ASP A 6 -16.24 16.41 20.51
N GLU A 7 -17.43 16.11 19.95
CA GLU A 7 -17.56 15.25 18.77
C GLU A 7 -16.84 15.83 17.54
N SER A 8 -16.72 17.16 17.44
CA SER A 8 -16.04 17.80 16.31
C SER A 8 -14.51 17.61 16.33
N ARG A 9 -13.91 17.39 17.51
CA ARG A 9 -12.46 17.22 17.67
C ARG A 9 -11.99 15.82 17.32
N GLU A 10 -12.81 14.79 17.54
CA GLU A 10 -12.48 13.41 17.13
C GLU A 10 -12.47 13.22 15.60
N GLN A 11 -13.15 14.11 14.87
CA GLN A 11 -13.18 14.10 13.40
C GLN A 11 -12.13 15.02 12.77
N GLU A 12 -11.27 15.66 13.55
CA GLU A 12 -10.18 16.47 12.98
C GLU A 12 -9.12 15.58 12.34
N PRO A 13 -8.83 15.77 11.03
CA PRO A 13 -7.77 15.02 10.39
C PRO A 13 -6.42 15.41 10.99
N LEU A 14 -5.52 14.43 11.11
CA LEU A 14 -4.16 14.60 11.67
C LEU A 14 -3.38 15.76 11.02
N LEU A 15 -3.70 16.10 9.77
CA LEU A 15 -3.17 17.23 9.02
C LEU A 15 -4.31 17.91 8.24
N GLY A 16 -4.54 19.21 8.49
CA GLY A 16 -5.53 20.04 7.78
C GLY A 16 -6.73 20.45 8.64
N SER A 17 -7.66 21.21 8.06
CA SER A 17 -8.92 21.58 8.72
C SER A 17 -9.99 20.52 8.47
N PRO A 18 -11.03 20.42 9.32
CA PRO A 18 -12.22 19.63 9.05
C PRO A 18 -12.72 19.85 7.61
N ASN A 19 -13.08 18.77 6.92
CA ASN A 19 -13.57 18.75 5.53
C ASN A 19 -12.59 19.19 4.42
N SER A 20 -11.39 19.68 4.73
CA SER A 20 -10.41 20.08 3.69
C SER A 20 -9.94 18.90 2.84
N THR A 21 -9.97 17.70 3.42
CA THR A 21 -9.55 16.46 2.80
C THR A 21 -10.69 15.49 2.60
N THR A 22 -11.97 15.88 2.67
CA THR A 22 -13.09 14.94 2.43
C THR A 22 -13.37 14.80 0.93
N GLN A 23 -13.59 13.58 0.43
CA GLN A 23 -13.95 13.39 -0.98
C GLN A 23 -15.29 14.06 -1.29
N LYS A 24 -15.27 15.01 -2.24
CA LYS A 24 -16.48 15.68 -2.73
C LYS A 24 -17.39 14.66 -3.43
N GLN A 25 -18.69 14.88 -3.35
CA GLN A 25 -19.70 13.93 -3.84
C GLN A 25 -19.49 13.51 -5.31
N ASP A 26 -19.16 14.47 -6.19
CA ASP A 26 -18.95 14.23 -7.62
C ASP A 26 -17.46 14.04 -7.99
N ALA A 27 -16.54 14.03 -7.03
CA ALA A 27 -15.13 13.86 -7.31
C ALA A 27 -14.81 12.40 -7.62
N HIS A 28 -14.06 12.19 -8.71
CA HIS A 28 -13.54 10.88 -9.08
C HIS A 28 -12.63 10.32 -7.97
N ILE A 29 -12.80 9.06 -7.60
CA ILE A 29 -12.09 8.43 -6.46
C ILE A 29 -10.57 8.42 -6.61
N ALA A 30 -10.05 8.50 -7.85
CA ALA A 30 -8.61 8.59 -8.09
C ALA A 30 -7.95 9.83 -7.45
N TRP A 31 -8.70 10.91 -7.19
CA TRP A 31 -8.19 12.08 -6.49
C TRP A 31 -7.75 11.77 -5.06
N ASN A 32 -8.27 10.70 -4.45
CA ASN A 32 -7.88 10.27 -3.12
C ASN A 32 -6.38 9.93 -3.04
N LEU A 33 -5.78 9.46 -4.15
CA LEU A 33 -4.38 9.08 -4.20
C LEU A 33 -3.39 10.24 -4.03
N ILE A 34 -3.84 11.49 -4.19
CA ILE A 34 -2.99 12.69 -4.16
C ILE A 34 -3.57 13.81 -3.28
N THR A 35 -4.68 13.58 -2.60
CA THR A 35 -5.32 14.57 -1.71
C THR A 35 -4.83 14.40 -0.27
N GLY A 36 -4.63 15.51 0.44
CA GLY A 36 -4.20 15.49 1.84
C GLY A 36 -2.86 14.78 2.03
N THR A 37 -2.78 13.92 3.05
CA THR A 37 -1.56 13.18 3.41
C THR A 37 -1.14 12.13 2.38
N ALA A 38 -2.04 11.73 1.47
CA ALA A 38 -1.71 10.82 0.40
C ALA A 38 -0.61 11.39 -0.50
N SER A 39 -0.59 12.70 -0.75
CA SER A 39 0.47 13.36 -1.53
C SER A 39 1.87 13.15 -0.94
N VAL A 40 2.01 13.30 0.37
CA VAL A 40 3.26 13.09 1.11
C VAL A 40 3.64 11.61 1.09
N ALA A 41 2.68 10.72 1.29
CA ALA A 41 2.90 9.27 1.20
C ALA A 41 3.37 8.86 -0.21
N GLN A 42 2.75 9.39 -1.27
CA GLN A 42 3.18 9.17 -2.66
C GLN A 42 4.62 9.63 -2.87
N ALA A 43 5.00 10.81 -2.38
CA ALA A 43 6.38 11.29 -2.51
C ALA A 43 7.39 10.33 -1.85
N GLY A 44 7.07 9.83 -0.66
CA GLY A 44 7.88 8.82 0.03
C GLY A 44 7.96 7.49 -0.74
N ILE A 45 6.82 7.00 -1.24
CA ILE A 45 6.72 5.78 -2.06
C ILE A 45 7.59 5.93 -3.32
N TRP A 46 7.40 7.00 -4.10
CA TRP A 46 8.14 7.24 -5.34
C TRP A 46 9.63 7.45 -5.12
N THR A 47 10.02 8.10 -4.01
CA THR A 47 11.43 8.22 -3.62
C THR A 47 12.03 6.85 -3.31
N LEU A 48 11.34 6.00 -2.55
CA LEU A 48 11.81 4.65 -2.24
C LEU A 48 11.92 3.79 -3.51
N VAL A 49 10.95 3.88 -4.44
CA VAL A 49 11.03 3.23 -5.77
C VAL A 49 12.33 3.61 -6.45
N ALA A 50 12.56 4.92 -6.57
CA ALA A 50 13.67 5.46 -7.34
C ALA A 50 15.00 4.99 -6.76
N LEU A 51 15.16 5.02 -5.43
CA LEU A 51 16.38 4.60 -4.76
C LEU A 51 16.67 3.10 -4.94
N VAL A 52 15.64 2.25 -4.79
CA VAL A 52 15.79 0.80 -4.98
C VAL A 52 16.13 0.49 -6.43
N TRP A 53 15.35 1.00 -7.38
CA TRP A 53 15.55 0.71 -8.81
C TRP A 53 16.84 1.30 -9.37
N PHE A 54 17.27 2.48 -8.89
CA PHE A 54 18.57 3.04 -9.27
C PHE A 54 19.73 2.07 -8.94
N LYS A 55 19.69 1.43 -7.76
CA LYS A 55 20.72 0.46 -7.36
C LYS A 55 20.60 -0.86 -8.11
N VAL A 56 19.38 -1.33 -8.34
CA VAL A 56 19.12 -2.61 -9.02
C VAL A 56 19.53 -2.55 -10.49
N LEU A 57 19.19 -1.46 -11.19
CA LEU A 57 19.53 -1.27 -12.60
C LEU A 57 21.03 -0.97 -12.82
N ALA A 58 21.77 -0.65 -11.76
CA ALA A 58 23.23 -0.54 -11.80
C ALA A 58 23.94 -1.91 -11.74
N LEU A 59 23.22 -3.00 -11.46
CA LEU A 59 23.74 -4.37 -11.47
C LEU A 59 23.44 -5.04 -12.82
N PRO A 60 24.23 -6.06 -13.23
CA PRO A 60 23.90 -6.87 -14.40
C PRO A 60 22.50 -7.49 -14.27
N PHE A 61 21.79 -7.55 -15.40
CA PHE A 61 20.45 -8.12 -15.44
C PHE A 61 20.47 -9.61 -15.06
N ALA A 62 19.65 -9.98 -14.08
CA ALA A 62 19.53 -11.35 -13.56
C ALA A 62 18.08 -11.63 -13.13
N LEU A 63 17.75 -12.88 -12.77
CA LEU A 63 16.44 -13.18 -12.18
C LEU A 63 16.20 -12.36 -10.92
N PHE A 64 17.25 -12.10 -10.12
CA PHE A 64 17.20 -11.16 -9.00
C PHE A 64 16.64 -9.79 -9.38
N THR A 65 16.86 -9.27 -10.59
CA THR A 65 16.32 -7.98 -11.03
C THR A 65 14.79 -7.93 -10.97
N GLY A 66 14.11 -9.08 -11.05
CA GLY A 66 12.66 -9.20 -10.88
C GLY A 66 12.18 -9.25 -9.42
N HIS A 67 13.07 -9.47 -8.46
CA HIS A 67 12.73 -9.51 -7.03
C HIS A 67 12.36 -8.16 -6.41
N PRO A 68 13.14 -7.07 -6.59
CA PRO A 68 12.78 -5.75 -6.08
C PRO A 68 11.52 -5.30 -6.82
N HIS A 69 10.38 -5.48 -6.16
CA HIS A 69 9.10 -5.24 -6.80
C HIS A 69 8.86 -3.74 -7.02
N ARG A 70 8.15 -3.41 -8.08
CA ARG A 70 7.70 -2.05 -8.41
C ARG A 70 6.58 -1.66 -7.43
N PRO A 71 6.76 -0.69 -6.52
CA PRO A 71 5.74 -0.45 -5.51
C PRO A 71 4.59 0.41 -6.08
N PRO A 72 3.41 0.37 -5.46
CA PRO A 72 2.80 -0.86 -4.97
C PRO A 72 1.27 -0.82 -5.14
N PRO A 73 0.65 -1.74 -5.88
CA PRO A 73 -0.80 -1.92 -5.82
C PRO A 73 -1.31 -1.92 -4.37
N ALA A 74 -0.56 -2.53 -3.44
CA ALA A 74 -0.87 -2.58 -2.01
C ALA A 74 -0.91 -1.21 -1.29
N SER A 75 0.10 -0.32 -1.43
CA SER A 75 0.00 1.00 -0.76
C SER A 75 -1.00 1.91 -1.47
N GLN A 76 -1.18 1.77 -2.79
CA GLN A 76 -2.28 2.47 -3.48
C GLN A 76 -3.65 1.99 -2.98
N ALA A 77 -3.78 0.70 -2.65
CA ALA A 77 -4.97 0.15 -2.04
C ALA A 77 -5.27 0.80 -0.68
N ALA A 78 -4.25 1.04 0.15
CA ALA A 78 -4.46 1.74 1.42
C ALA A 78 -4.88 3.20 1.21
N LEU A 79 -4.21 3.91 0.30
CA LEU A 79 -4.47 5.34 0.06
C LEU A 79 -5.83 5.61 -0.59
N ILE A 80 -6.35 4.71 -1.44
CA ILE A 80 -7.62 4.97 -2.15
C ILE A 80 -8.84 5.08 -1.22
N LEU A 81 -8.79 4.44 -0.04
CA LEU A 81 -9.88 4.45 0.95
C LEU A 81 -10.03 5.79 1.66
N GLN A 82 -8.99 6.63 1.61
CA GLN A 82 -8.95 7.90 2.30
C GLN A 82 -8.70 9.02 1.30
N PRO A 83 -9.63 9.97 1.16
CA PRO A 83 -10.88 10.16 1.89
C PRO A 83 -12.11 9.52 1.21
N THR A 84 -12.97 8.81 1.93
CA THR A 84 -14.31 8.43 1.43
C THR A 84 -15.37 8.86 2.43
N ALA A 85 -16.47 9.44 1.97
CA ALA A 85 -17.48 10.06 2.83
C ALA A 85 -18.84 9.36 2.75
N THR A 86 -19.36 9.15 1.53
CA THR A 86 -20.68 8.56 1.32
C THR A 86 -20.63 7.03 1.34
N PRO A 87 -21.76 6.34 1.62
CA PRO A 87 -21.83 4.88 1.54
C PRO A 87 -21.35 4.34 0.17
N ASP A 88 -21.75 5.00 -0.93
CA ASP A 88 -21.35 4.59 -2.28
C ASP A 88 -19.85 4.75 -2.51
N GLN A 89 -19.26 5.86 -2.04
CA GLN A 89 -17.80 6.07 -2.11
C GLN A 89 -17.04 5.02 -1.30
N LYS A 90 -17.54 4.65 -0.11
CA LYS A 90 -16.95 3.60 0.73
C LYS A 90 -17.03 2.23 0.06
N LEU A 91 -18.18 1.87 -0.52
CA LEU A 91 -18.33 0.62 -1.27
C LEU A 91 -17.40 0.55 -2.48
N LEU A 92 -17.33 1.62 -3.27
CA LEU A 92 -16.42 1.72 -4.41
C LEU A 92 -14.96 1.63 -3.96
N GLY A 93 -14.60 2.38 -2.91
CA GLY A 93 -13.27 2.36 -2.31
C GLY A 93 -12.87 0.98 -1.84
N THR A 94 -13.74 0.26 -1.13
CA THR A 94 -13.49 -1.12 -0.66
C THR A 94 -13.27 -2.09 -1.82
N ARG A 95 -14.06 -1.97 -2.91
CA ARG A 95 -13.87 -2.81 -4.10
C ARG A 95 -12.50 -2.57 -4.74
N ILE A 96 -12.13 -1.31 -4.94
CA ILE A 96 -10.83 -0.96 -5.53
C ILE A 96 -9.68 -1.37 -4.60
N HIS A 97 -9.82 -1.12 -3.29
CA HIS A 97 -8.87 -1.56 -2.27
C HIS A 97 -8.62 -3.06 -2.36
N TYR A 98 -9.68 -3.88 -2.37
CA TYR A 98 -9.55 -5.32 -2.43
C TYR A 98 -8.87 -5.79 -3.73
N THR A 99 -9.26 -5.23 -4.87
CA THR A 99 -8.62 -5.54 -6.17
C THR A 99 -7.14 -5.21 -6.16
N LEU A 100 -6.78 -4.02 -5.68
CA LEU A 100 -5.39 -3.58 -5.61
C LEU A 100 -4.57 -4.37 -4.58
N GLN A 101 -5.16 -4.74 -3.44
CA GLN A 101 -4.53 -5.64 -2.45
C GLN A 101 -4.26 -7.03 -3.05
N LEU A 102 -5.23 -7.62 -3.76
CA LEU A 102 -5.03 -8.92 -4.41
C LEU A 102 -3.90 -8.86 -5.44
N LEU A 103 -3.89 -7.83 -6.29
CA LEU A 103 -2.79 -7.61 -7.24
C LEU A 103 -1.44 -7.45 -6.51
N GLY A 104 -1.43 -6.74 -5.39
CA GLY A 104 -0.26 -6.58 -4.53
C GLY A 104 0.25 -7.92 -3.99
N ILE A 105 -0.64 -8.78 -3.48
CA ILE A 105 -0.28 -10.11 -2.97
C ILE A 105 0.29 -10.98 -4.09
N LEU A 106 -0.34 -11.02 -5.27
CA LEU A 106 0.15 -11.77 -6.42
C LEU A 106 1.55 -11.31 -6.85
N CYS A 107 1.77 -10.00 -6.83
CA CYS A 107 3.08 -9.40 -7.11
C CYS A 107 4.13 -9.81 -6.07
N PHE A 108 3.80 -9.76 -4.77
CA PHE A 108 4.69 -10.19 -3.71
C PHE A 108 5.02 -11.69 -3.80
N LEU A 109 4.04 -12.54 -4.08
CA LEU A 109 4.24 -13.98 -4.27
C LEU A 109 5.14 -14.26 -5.48
N SER A 110 4.95 -13.52 -6.58
CA SER A 110 5.81 -13.64 -7.76
C SER A 110 7.26 -13.23 -7.45
N ALA A 111 7.46 -12.09 -6.78
CA ALA A 111 8.78 -11.62 -6.38
C ALA A 111 9.47 -12.57 -5.39
N PHE A 112 8.70 -13.18 -4.49
CA PHE A 112 9.17 -14.22 -3.58
C PHE A 112 9.60 -15.48 -4.34
N LEU A 113 8.77 -15.98 -5.25
CA LEU A 113 9.10 -17.15 -6.06
C LEU A 113 10.35 -16.92 -6.92
N ILE A 114 10.47 -15.74 -7.54
CA ILE A 114 11.64 -15.35 -8.35
C ILE A 114 12.92 -15.43 -7.52
N ILE A 115 12.93 -14.91 -6.29
CA ILE A 115 14.14 -14.92 -5.47
C ILE A 115 14.49 -16.32 -4.95
N GLU A 116 13.49 -17.14 -4.61
CA GLU A 116 13.72 -18.51 -4.19
C GLU A 116 14.31 -19.36 -5.33
N ILE A 117 13.78 -19.19 -6.56
CA ILE A 117 14.34 -19.84 -7.76
C ILE A 117 15.76 -19.33 -8.04
N ASN A 118 15.99 -18.00 -7.99
CA ASN A 118 17.30 -17.41 -8.24
C ASN A 118 18.36 -17.90 -7.22
N LYS A 119 17.96 -18.21 -6.00
CA LYS A 119 18.86 -18.69 -4.95
C LYS A 119 19.27 -20.15 -5.12
N GLY A 120 18.45 -21.01 -5.75
CA GLY A 120 18.78 -22.43 -5.91
C GLY A 120 19.21 -23.09 -4.60
N ASP A 121 20.42 -23.67 -4.57
CA ASP A 121 20.97 -24.37 -3.41
C ASP A 121 21.63 -23.45 -2.36
N HIS A 122 21.65 -22.14 -2.58
CA HIS A 122 22.21 -21.19 -1.61
C HIS A 122 21.33 -21.10 -0.34
N PRO A 123 21.92 -20.96 0.87
CA PRO A 123 21.19 -20.92 2.14
C PRO A 123 20.02 -19.92 2.15
N HIS A 124 18.82 -20.40 2.49
CA HIS A 124 17.57 -19.61 2.50
C HIS A 124 17.26 -19.03 3.87
N PHE A 125 16.58 -17.88 3.89
CA PHE A 125 16.10 -17.21 5.10
C PHE A 125 17.16 -16.88 6.17
N VAL A 126 18.41 -16.69 5.78
CA VAL A 126 19.52 -16.41 6.71
C VAL A 126 19.69 -14.94 7.06
N SER A 127 19.11 -14.03 6.27
CA SER A 127 19.24 -12.58 6.49
C SER A 127 18.01 -12.00 7.20
N PRO A 128 18.16 -10.90 7.96
CA PRO A 128 17.02 -10.18 8.51
C PRO A 128 16.01 -9.77 7.43
N HIS A 129 16.49 -9.34 6.26
CA HIS A 129 15.62 -8.97 5.15
C HIS A 129 14.74 -10.13 4.67
N SER A 130 15.32 -11.33 4.46
CA SER A 130 14.55 -12.50 4.02
C SER A 130 13.54 -12.99 5.06
N ILE A 131 13.89 -12.90 6.36
CA ILE A 131 12.98 -13.28 7.45
C ILE A 131 11.83 -12.28 7.55
N LEU A 132 12.13 -10.98 7.51
CA LEU A 132 11.12 -9.92 7.55
C LEU A 132 10.22 -9.95 6.31
N GLY A 133 10.78 -10.23 5.13
CA GLY A 133 10.00 -10.39 3.90
C GLY A 133 8.98 -11.51 4.00
N LEU A 134 9.40 -12.69 4.48
CA LEU A 134 8.50 -13.83 4.70
C LEU A 134 7.42 -13.51 5.75
N ALA A 135 7.82 -12.95 6.90
CA ALA A 135 6.86 -12.57 7.93
C ALA A 135 5.83 -11.54 7.41
N THR A 136 6.29 -10.57 6.62
CA THR A 136 5.43 -9.53 6.04
C THR A 136 4.40 -10.12 5.08
N ILE A 137 4.81 -10.96 4.13
CA ILE A 137 3.86 -11.56 3.18
C ILE A 137 2.87 -12.49 3.88
N SER A 138 3.30 -13.26 4.89
CA SER A 138 2.40 -14.07 5.71
C SER A 138 1.38 -13.21 6.46
N ALA A 139 1.80 -12.10 7.07
CA ALA A 139 0.91 -11.19 7.78
C ALA A 139 -0.08 -10.50 6.83
N ILE A 140 0.35 -10.10 5.62
CA ILE A 140 -0.53 -9.49 4.62
C ILE A 140 -1.57 -10.51 4.11
N ILE A 141 -1.19 -11.77 3.86
CA ILE A 141 -2.14 -12.81 3.44
C ILE A 141 -3.16 -13.08 4.55
N LEU A 142 -2.72 -13.13 5.81
CA LEU A 142 -3.62 -13.29 6.96
C LEU A 142 -4.56 -12.08 7.09
N GLN A 143 -4.04 -10.87 6.98
CA GLN A 143 -4.82 -9.62 7.01
C GLN A 143 -5.87 -9.63 5.90
N ALA A 144 -5.48 -9.97 4.68
CA ALA A 144 -6.39 -10.04 3.55
C ALA A 144 -7.50 -11.08 3.79
N SER A 145 -7.15 -12.27 4.25
CA SER A 145 -8.11 -13.35 4.51
C SER A 145 -9.17 -12.97 5.54
N VAL A 146 -8.79 -12.23 6.59
CA VAL A 146 -9.75 -11.71 7.59
C VAL A 146 -10.56 -10.55 7.00
N GLY A 147 -9.96 -9.69 6.17
CA GLY A 147 -10.63 -8.52 5.60
C GLY A 147 -11.57 -8.78 4.42
N VAL A 148 -11.56 -9.98 3.83
CA VAL A 148 -12.53 -10.39 2.78
C VAL A 148 -13.87 -10.84 3.39
N ILE A 149 -13.84 -11.30 4.66
CA ILE A 149 -14.99 -11.83 5.39
C ILE A 149 -15.77 -10.67 6.03
#